data_AF-A0A6L2J9W6-F1
#
_entry.id   AF-A0A6L2J9W6-F1
#
_cell.length_a   1.000
_cell.length_b   1.000
_cell.length_c   1.000
_cell.angle_alpha   90.00
_cell.angle_beta   90.00
_cell.angle_gamma   90.00
#
_symmetry.space_group_name_H-M   'P 1'
#
loop_
_entity.id
_entity.type
_entity.pdbx_description
1 polymer ?
#
loop_
_entity_poly.entity_id
_entity_poly.type
_entity_poly.pdbx_seq_one_letter_code
_entity_poly.pdbx_strand_id
1 'polypeptide(L)'
;MNVVGARENVGSPVVQQSGIQCFNCKEFGHFAKECRKPKRVKDSAHHKEKMLLYKQAEKGVPLQAEQYDWLADTDEEIDEQELEAHYSYMENNTCIMETGDSNVIPDSPDMCEDDIQNDQNDVESDDEHVALANLKFDVDENKKIQNNTTLDSSDVCNNVFKDDQNADDQEDEEMFEDLEYVQSLEKEFNELQTDENEFSNEYDLLLQECLTNNIMCAALSYMADIDEYSDIACKYLDKIKEYERLEIELSKQIENVSKEVYIELLRSFAKLEKHSISLELTLQECQEHIKNDKVWKQQESTLFRELREKYFEIQDLKAQLQDRDIAIC
;
A
#
# COMPACT_ATOMS: atom_id res chain seq x y z
N MET A 1 38.36 6.16 -38.82
CA MET A 1 37.28 5.20 -39.12
C MET A 1 36.28 5.27 -37.98
N ASN A 2 35.09 5.83 -38.22
CA ASN A 2 34.00 5.80 -37.24
C ASN A 2 33.38 4.41 -37.32
N VAL A 3 33.59 3.59 -36.29
CA VAL A 3 32.92 2.29 -36.14
C VAL A 3 31.53 2.58 -35.60
N VAL A 4 30.55 2.66 -36.49
CA VAL A 4 29.12 2.60 -36.14
C VAL A 4 28.89 1.18 -35.62
N GLY A 5 28.78 1.04 -34.30
CA GLY A 5 28.50 -0.25 -33.67
C GLY A 5 27.17 -0.81 -34.16
N ALA A 6 27.19 -2.05 -34.63
CA ALA A 6 25.99 -2.79 -34.97
C ALA A 6 25.10 -2.90 -33.71
N ARG A 7 23.91 -2.31 -33.74
CA ARG A 7 22.88 -2.55 -32.72
C ARG A 7 22.40 -3.99 -32.91
N GLU A 8 22.74 -4.88 -31.97
CA GLU A 8 22.11 -6.19 -31.90
C GLU A 8 20.62 -5.99 -31.56
N ASN A 9 19.76 -6.54 -32.41
CA ASN A 9 18.32 -6.49 -32.25
C ASN A 9 17.92 -7.46 -31.12
N VAL A 10 17.79 -6.96 -29.89
CA VAL A 10 17.23 -7.67 -28.74
C VAL A 10 15.71 -7.51 -28.80
N GLY A 11 14.94 -8.60 -28.72
CA GLY A 11 13.47 -8.60 -28.80
C GLY A 11 12.89 -9.16 -30.11
N SER A 12 11.68 -9.71 -30.04
CA SER A 12 10.93 -10.20 -31.21
C SER A 12 10.62 -9.04 -32.19
N PRO A 13 10.54 -9.26 -33.52
CA PRO A 13 10.21 -8.21 -34.50
C PRO A 13 8.92 -7.44 -34.18
N VAL A 14 7.98 -8.09 -33.50
CA VAL A 14 6.71 -7.49 -33.05
C VAL A 14 6.92 -6.48 -31.91
N VAL A 15 7.82 -6.78 -30.96
CA VAL A 15 8.14 -5.96 -29.78
C VAL A 15 9.00 -4.74 -30.15
N GLN A 16 9.79 -4.86 -31.21
CA GLN A 16 10.58 -3.74 -31.74
C GLN A 16 9.72 -2.65 -32.41
N GLN A 17 8.54 -3.01 -32.92
CA GLN A 17 7.60 -2.08 -33.54
C GLN A 17 6.64 -1.41 -32.53
N SER A 18 6.48 -1.99 -31.33
CA SER A 18 5.49 -1.53 -30.34
C SER A 18 5.97 -0.41 -29.43
N GLY A 19 7.20 0.10 -29.59
CA GLY A 19 7.70 1.25 -28.81
C GLY A 19 7.76 0.99 -27.30
N ILE A 20 7.90 -0.27 -26.88
CA ILE A 20 7.98 -0.66 -25.46
C ILE A 20 9.31 -0.18 -24.88
N GLN A 21 9.29 0.51 -23.74
CA GLN A 21 10.48 0.98 -23.04
C GLN A 21 10.92 -0.01 -21.96
N CYS A 22 12.09 -0.60 -22.09
CA CYS A 22 12.67 -1.55 -21.12
C CYS A 22 12.87 -0.92 -19.74
N PHE A 23 12.34 -1.51 -18.67
CA PHE A 23 12.47 -0.97 -17.30
C PHE A 23 13.88 -1.14 -16.70
N ASN A 24 14.67 -2.07 -17.24
CA ASN A 24 16.06 -2.29 -16.84
C ASN A 24 17.00 -1.19 -17.38
N CYS A 25 17.00 -0.96 -18.69
CA CYS A 25 17.97 -0.08 -19.35
C CYS A 25 17.40 1.19 -19.99
N LYS A 26 16.08 1.39 -19.90
CA LYS A 26 15.33 2.54 -20.42
C LYS A 26 15.41 2.72 -21.95
N GLU A 27 15.93 1.73 -22.69
CA GLU A 27 15.90 1.68 -24.15
C GLU A 27 14.62 1.04 -24.68
N PHE A 28 14.26 1.35 -25.92
CA PHE A 28 13.04 0.86 -26.53
C PHE A 28 13.24 -0.46 -27.29
N GLY A 29 12.17 -1.26 -27.42
CA GLY A 29 12.07 -2.39 -28.35
C GLY A 29 12.25 -3.78 -27.75
N HIS A 30 12.39 -3.90 -26.43
CA HIS A 30 12.50 -5.19 -25.72
C HIS A 30 11.97 -5.09 -24.29
N PHE A 31 11.61 -6.24 -23.72
CA PHE A 31 11.20 -6.31 -22.31
C PHE A 31 12.39 -6.36 -21.35
N ALA A 32 12.21 -5.94 -20.10
CA ALA A 32 13.26 -6.00 -19.06
C ALA A 32 13.85 -7.41 -18.91
N LYS A 33 13.02 -8.46 -18.94
CA LYS A 33 13.45 -9.87 -18.89
C LYS A 33 14.30 -10.32 -20.09
N GLU A 34 14.15 -9.65 -21.23
CA GLU A 34 14.91 -9.92 -22.45
C GLU A 34 16.20 -9.08 -22.53
N CYS A 35 16.39 -8.16 -21.58
CA CYS A 35 17.50 -7.23 -21.57
C CYS A 35 18.83 -7.94 -21.30
N ARG A 36 19.79 -7.81 -22.23
CA ARG A 36 21.15 -8.36 -22.08
C ARG A 36 22.09 -7.48 -21.27
N LYS A 37 21.67 -6.26 -20.92
CA LYS A 37 22.46 -5.37 -20.05
C LYS A 37 22.42 -5.88 -18.61
N PRO A 38 23.43 -5.57 -17.78
CA PRO A 38 23.40 -5.92 -16.37
C PRO A 38 22.09 -5.51 -15.71
N LYS A 39 21.59 -6.32 -14.77
CA LYS A 39 20.38 -5.99 -14.00
C LYS A 39 20.60 -4.67 -13.27
N ARG A 40 19.58 -3.83 -13.31
CA ARG A 40 19.52 -2.55 -12.60
C ARG A 40 19.72 -2.80 -11.11
N VAL A 41 20.49 -1.92 -10.47
CA VAL A 41 20.69 -1.97 -9.02
C VAL A 41 19.34 -1.76 -8.35
N LYS A 42 19.01 -2.61 -7.38
CA LYS A 42 17.79 -2.52 -6.57
C LYS A 42 17.94 -1.43 -5.51
N ASP A 43 18.09 -0.19 -5.95
CA ASP A 43 18.15 0.98 -5.09
C ASP A 43 16.74 1.40 -4.59
N SER A 44 16.66 2.42 -3.76
CA SER A 44 15.37 2.91 -3.26
C SER A 44 14.44 3.41 -4.38
N ALA A 45 14.99 3.94 -5.47
CA ALA A 45 14.22 4.40 -6.62
C ALA A 45 13.57 3.25 -7.39
N HIS A 46 14.30 2.14 -7.57
CA HIS A 46 13.78 0.90 -8.14
C HIS A 46 12.56 0.39 -7.37
N HIS A 47 12.68 0.30 -6.04
CA HIS A 47 11.59 -0.17 -5.18
C HIS A 47 10.39 0.78 -5.19
N LYS A 48 10.62 2.10 -5.16
CA LYS A 48 9.56 3.12 -5.25
C LYS A 48 8.80 3.02 -6.58
N GLU A 49 9.50 2.84 -7.70
CA GLU A 49 8.91 2.68 -9.03
C GLU A 49 8.05 1.40 -9.11
N LYS A 50 8.53 0.28 -8.55
CA LYS A 50 7.77 -0.98 -8.49
C LYS A 50 6.50 -0.85 -7.64
N MET A 51 6.60 -0.17 -6.49
CA MET A 51 5.46 0.09 -5.60
C MET A 51 4.33 0.90 -6.22
N LEU A 52 4.67 1.97 -6.93
CA LEU A 52 3.67 2.82 -7.57
C LEU A 52 2.85 2.02 -8.59
N LEU A 53 3.47 1.07 -9.30
CA LEU A 53 2.78 0.20 -10.23
C LEU A 53 1.86 -0.81 -9.54
N TYR A 54 2.26 -1.38 -8.39
CA TYR A 54 1.37 -2.23 -7.59
C TYR A 54 0.11 -1.49 -7.14
N LYS A 55 0.25 -0.29 -6.56
CA LYS A 55 -0.90 0.53 -6.15
C LYS A 55 -1.80 0.92 -7.32
N GLN A 56 -1.21 1.14 -8.48
CA GLN A 56 -1.94 1.40 -9.71
C GLN A 56 -2.75 0.16 -10.14
N ALA A 57 -2.16 -1.03 -10.07
CA ALA A 57 -2.83 -2.30 -10.36
C ALA A 57 -3.94 -2.63 -9.36
N GLU A 58 -3.73 -2.42 -8.05
CA GLU A 58 -4.75 -2.63 -7.00
C GLU A 58 -5.98 -1.75 -7.20
N LYS A 59 -5.77 -0.50 -7.64
CA LYS A 59 -6.85 0.43 -8.00
C LYS A 59 -7.52 0.09 -9.34
N GLY A 60 -7.20 -1.07 -9.93
CA GLY A 60 -7.77 -1.55 -11.19
C GLY A 60 -7.32 -0.76 -12.42
N VAL A 61 -6.28 0.07 -12.31
CA VAL A 61 -5.81 0.89 -13.44
C VAL A 61 -4.99 -0.01 -14.39
N PRO A 62 -5.30 -0.02 -15.70
CA PRO A 62 -4.60 -0.84 -16.67
C PRO A 62 -3.10 -0.51 -16.77
N LEU A 63 -2.24 -1.52 -16.63
CA LEU A 63 -0.80 -1.41 -16.80
C LEU A 63 -0.36 -1.77 -18.22
N GLN A 64 0.75 -1.18 -18.67
CA GLN A 64 1.39 -1.56 -19.92
C GLN A 64 2.00 -2.96 -19.82
N ALA A 65 2.13 -3.65 -20.96
CA ALA A 65 2.64 -5.02 -21.00
C ALA A 65 4.01 -5.18 -20.30
N GLU A 66 4.92 -4.23 -20.48
CA GLU A 66 6.24 -4.22 -19.82
C GLU A 66 6.14 -3.97 -18.31
N GLN A 67 5.21 -3.14 -17.86
CA GLN A 67 4.98 -2.88 -16.43
C GLN A 67 4.47 -4.15 -15.73
N TYR A 68 3.50 -4.82 -16.35
CA TYR A 68 2.95 -6.07 -15.84
C TYR A 68 4.00 -7.19 -15.79
N ASP A 69 4.79 -7.31 -16.86
CA ASP A 69 5.87 -8.30 -16.95
C ASP A 69 6.99 -8.03 -15.92
N TRP A 70 7.36 -6.76 -15.73
CA TRP A 70 8.36 -6.35 -14.75
C TRP A 70 7.88 -6.53 -13.28
N LEU A 71 6.59 -6.37 -13.03
CA LEU A 71 5.99 -6.72 -11.73
C LEU A 71 6.06 -8.22 -11.46
N ALA A 72 5.77 -9.04 -12.48
CA ALA A 72 5.77 -10.49 -12.41
C ALA A 72 7.17 -11.14 -12.42
N ASP A 73 8.23 -10.37 -12.69
CA ASP A 73 9.63 -10.84 -12.61
C ASP A 73 10.02 -11.04 -11.13
N THR A 74 9.65 -12.22 -10.60
CA THR A 74 9.80 -12.65 -9.21
C THR A 74 11.15 -13.34 -8.99
N ASP A 75 12.23 -12.56 -8.98
CA ASP A 75 13.51 -13.04 -8.44
C ASP A 75 13.63 -12.80 -6.92
N GLU A 76 12.65 -12.13 -6.30
CA GLU A 76 12.57 -11.89 -4.85
C GLU A 76 11.09 -11.90 -4.44
N GLU A 77 10.81 -12.67 -3.39
CA GLU A 77 9.57 -12.56 -2.61
C GLU A 77 9.62 -11.19 -1.95
N ILE A 78 8.79 -10.27 -2.43
CA ILE A 78 8.72 -8.93 -1.86
C ILE A 78 8.01 -9.08 -0.52
N ASP A 79 8.74 -8.90 0.58
CA ASP A 79 8.12 -8.83 1.89
C ASP A 79 7.22 -7.58 1.94
N GLU A 80 5.91 -7.80 1.83
CA GLU A 80 4.87 -6.76 1.95
C GLU A 80 5.09 -5.89 3.19
N GLN A 81 5.64 -6.46 4.26
CA GLN A 81 5.92 -5.75 5.51
C GLN A 81 7.13 -4.82 5.41
N GLU A 82 8.18 -5.21 4.69
CA GLU A 82 9.36 -4.37 4.41
C GLU A 82 9.00 -3.24 3.43
N LEU A 83 8.11 -3.53 2.48
CA LEU A 83 7.54 -2.57 1.54
C LEU A 83 6.71 -1.49 2.23
N GLU A 84 5.78 -1.89 3.10
CA GLU A 84 4.88 -0.99 3.82
C GLU A 84 5.66 -0.07 4.78
N ALA A 85 6.67 -0.62 5.46
CA ALA A 85 7.56 0.13 6.33
C ALA A 85 8.36 1.20 5.56
N HIS A 86 8.90 0.85 4.38
CA HIS A 86 9.60 1.80 3.52
C HIS A 86 8.67 2.89 2.95
N TYR A 87 7.42 2.54 2.64
CA TYR A 87 6.42 3.49 2.14
C TYR A 87 5.97 4.47 3.22
N SER A 88 5.64 3.99 4.43
CA SER A 88 5.29 4.83 5.58
C SER A 88 6.38 5.85 5.90
N TYR A 89 7.65 5.43 5.84
CA TYR A 89 8.79 6.34 6.01
C TYR A 89 8.86 7.44 4.92
N MET A 90 8.52 7.12 3.66
CA MET A 90 8.58 8.07 2.54
C MET A 90 7.39 9.05 2.50
N GLU A 91 6.20 8.59 2.88
CA GLU A 91 4.99 9.41 2.97
C GLU A 91 5.11 10.43 4.10
N ASN A 92 5.65 10.02 5.26
CA ASN A 92 5.95 10.91 6.38
C ASN A 92 6.97 12.00 6.02
N ASN A 93 7.94 11.72 5.14
CA ASN A 93 8.91 12.72 4.70
C ASN A 93 8.35 13.69 3.64
N THR A 94 7.32 13.30 2.87
CA THR A 94 6.69 14.16 1.85
C THR A 94 5.84 15.26 2.51
N CYS A 95 5.13 14.94 3.60
CA CYS A 95 4.40 15.94 4.39
C CYS A 95 5.31 16.99 5.06
N ILE A 96 6.59 16.70 5.29
CA ILE A 96 7.52 17.65 5.94
C ILE A 96 8.01 18.73 4.95
N MET A 97 8.01 18.46 3.64
CA MET A 97 8.45 19.43 2.63
C MET A 97 7.36 20.42 2.18
N GLU A 98 6.07 20.08 2.32
CA GLU A 98 4.96 20.94 1.85
C GLU A 98 4.57 22.05 2.85
N THR A 99 5.23 22.15 4.01
CA THR A 99 4.97 23.19 5.01
C THR A 99 5.89 24.42 4.90
N GLY A 100 6.72 24.49 3.87
CA GLY A 100 7.59 25.64 3.59
C GLY A 100 7.17 26.43 2.35
N ASP A 101 6.47 27.54 2.58
CA ASP A 101 6.28 28.67 1.66
C ASP A 101 5.49 28.45 0.36
N SER A 102 4.17 28.70 0.41
CA SER A 102 3.55 29.66 -0.54
C SER A 102 2.14 30.08 -0.14
N ASN A 103 2.00 31.36 0.20
CA ASN A 103 0.74 32.08 0.13
C ASN A 103 0.30 32.21 -1.34
N VAL A 104 -0.69 31.43 -1.78
CA VAL A 104 -1.47 31.76 -2.99
C VAL A 104 -2.95 31.52 -2.70
N ILE A 105 -3.72 32.60 -2.83
CA ILE A 105 -5.18 32.66 -2.72
C ILE A 105 -5.79 31.88 -3.90
N PRO A 106 -6.76 30.97 -3.69
CA PRO A 106 -7.62 30.52 -4.77
C PRO A 106 -8.98 31.23 -4.67
N ASP A 107 -9.20 32.17 -5.58
CA ASP A 107 -10.55 32.52 -6.02
C ASP A 107 -11.15 31.30 -6.78
N SER A 108 -12.42 31.00 -6.48
CA SER A 108 -13.32 29.97 -7.04
C SER A 108 -13.52 30.07 -8.58
N PRO A 109 -14.29 29.21 -9.30
CA PRO A 109 -15.03 27.98 -8.92
C PRO A 109 -15.05 26.81 -9.97
N ASP A 110 -15.53 25.64 -9.52
CA ASP A 110 -16.41 24.67 -10.21
C ASP A 110 -15.89 23.56 -11.16
N MET A 111 -16.70 22.49 -11.15
CA MET A 111 -16.87 21.33 -12.05
C MET A 111 -16.13 20.03 -11.68
N CYS A 112 -16.83 19.16 -10.93
CA CYS A 112 -17.31 17.86 -11.43
C CYS A 112 -18.17 17.20 -10.33
N GLU A 113 -19.48 17.46 -10.38
CA GLU A 113 -20.48 16.44 -10.05
C GLU A 113 -20.43 15.37 -11.15
N ASP A 114 -20.39 14.10 -10.77
CA ASP A 114 -21.08 13.01 -11.47
C ASP A 114 -21.03 11.75 -10.60
N ASP A 115 -22.21 11.46 -10.04
CA ASP A 115 -22.78 10.19 -9.61
C ASP A 115 -21.91 8.92 -9.70
N ILE A 116 -21.59 8.35 -8.53
CA ILE A 116 -21.31 6.92 -8.41
C ILE A 116 -22.61 6.24 -7.98
N GLN A 117 -23.34 5.75 -8.98
CA GLN A 117 -24.28 4.66 -8.79
C GLN A 117 -23.47 3.41 -8.41
N ASN A 118 -23.63 2.96 -7.16
CA ASN A 118 -23.09 1.69 -6.70
C ASN A 118 -24.09 0.58 -7.03
N ASP A 119 -23.95 0.02 -8.24
CA ASP A 119 -24.53 -1.29 -8.60
C ASP A 119 -23.72 -2.39 -7.90
N GLN A 120 -24.20 -2.87 -6.75
CA GLN A 120 -23.91 -4.23 -6.27
C GLN A 120 -25.07 -4.74 -5.40
N ASN A 121 -25.92 -5.59 -5.97
CA ASN A 121 -26.33 -6.90 -5.44
C ASN A 121 -27.39 -7.52 -6.35
N ASP A 122 -26.92 -8.20 -7.40
CA ASP A 122 -27.74 -9.09 -8.22
C ASP A 122 -27.15 -10.50 -8.11
N VAL A 123 -27.45 -11.18 -7.01
CA VAL A 123 -27.51 -12.65 -6.92
C VAL A 123 -28.46 -13.00 -5.77
N GLU A 124 -29.58 -13.64 -6.12
CA GLU A 124 -30.51 -14.38 -5.24
C GLU A 124 -31.44 -13.56 -4.32
N SER A 125 -32.36 -12.76 -4.90
CA SER A 125 -33.59 -12.35 -4.19
C SER A 125 -34.80 -12.05 -5.09
N ASP A 126 -34.74 -12.34 -6.39
CA ASP A 126 -35.81 -11.94 -7.32
C ASP A 126 -37.03 -12.86 -7.26
N ASP A 127 -36.86 -14.16 -7.01
CA ASP A 127 -37.99 -15.12 -7.04
C ASP A 127 -38.97 -14.94 -5.87
N GLU A 128 -38.48 -14.59 -4.68
CA GLU A 128 -39.32 -14.39 -3.49
C GLU A 128 -40.04 -13.03 -3.51
N HIS A 129 -39.38 -11.97 -4.01
CA HIS A 129 -40.02 -10.66 -4.19
C HIS A 129 -41.06 -10.66 -5.32
N VAL A 130 -40.84 -11.41 -6.40
CA VAL A 130 -41.83 -11.60 -7.47
C VAL A 130 -43.04 -12.39 -6.98
N ALA A 131 -42.84 -13.44 -6.17
CA ALA A 131 -43.94 -14.20 -5.57
C ALA A 131 -44.78 -13.34 -4.60
N LEU A 132 -44.12 -12.50 -3.78
CA LEU A 132 -44.80 -11.56 -2.87
C LEU A 132 -45.56 -10.46 -3.63
N ALA A 133 -45.00 -9.92 -4.70
CA ALA A 133 -45.67 -8.92 -5.53
C ALA A 133 -46.93 -9.49 -6.22
N ASN A 134 -46.87 -10.73 -6.70
CA ASN A 134 -48.02 -11.41 -7.30
C ASN A 134 -49.12 -11.68 -6.27
N LEU A 135 -48.78 -12.16 -5.08
CA LEU A 135 -49.75 -12.37 -4.00
C LEU A 135 -50.40 -11.07 -3.54
N LYS A 136 -49.64 -9.96 -3.48
CA LYS A 136 -50.19 -8.63 -3.16
C LYS A 136 -51.18 -8.16 -4.22
N PHE A 137 -50.87 -8.38 -5.50
CA PHE A 137 -51.76 -8.04 -6.61
C PHE A 137 -53.06 -8.86 -6.58
N ASP A 138 -52.97 -10.18 -6.34
CA ASP A 138 -54.14 -11.06 -6.24
C ASP A 138 -55.06 -10.66 -5.07
N VAL A 139 -54.49 -10.23 -3.93
CA VAL A 139 -55.27 -9.74 -2.78
C VAL A 139 -56.00 -8.43 -3.11
N ASP A 140 -55.33 -7.48 -3.78
CA ASP A 140 -55.95 -6.21 -4.16
C ASP A 140 -57.03 -6.38 -5.25
N GLU A 141 -56.86 -7.33 -6.18
CA GLU A 141 -57.85 -7.67 -7.19
C GLU A 141 -59.08 -8.38 -6.56
N ASN A 142 -58.86 -9.31 -5.63
CA ASN A 142 -59.93 -9.96 -4.88
C ASN A 142 -60.73 -8.95 -4.03
N LYS A 143 -60.06 -7.97 -3.41
CA LYS A 143 -60.71 -6.90 -2.64
C LYS A 143 -61.58 -5.99 -3.52
N LYS A 144 -61.19 -5.77 -4.78
CA LYS A 144 -62.01 -5.04 -5.76
C LYS A 144 -63.22 -5.86 -6.23
N ILE A 145 -63.04 -7.14 -6.53
CA ILE A 145 -64.14 -8.03 -6.93
C ILE A 145 -65.18 -8.09 -5.81
N GLN A 146 -64.72 -8.21 -4.57
CA GLN A 146 -65.58 -8.24 -3.40
C GLN A 146 -66.43 -6.97 -3.27
N ASN A 147 -65.83 -5.78 -3.30
CA ASN A 147 -66.56 -4.52 -3.20
C ASN A 147 -67.60 -4.31 -4.32
N ASN A 148 -67.29 -4.76 -5.55
CA ASN A 148 -68.25 -4.69 -6.66
C ASN A 148 -69.43 -5.64 -6.47
N THR A 149 -69.19 -6.83 -5.91
CA THR A 149 -70.24 -7.82 -5.66
C THR A 149 -71.18 -7.39 -4.52
N THR A 150 -70.67 -6.69 -3.51
CA THR A 150 -71.49 -6.08 -2.43
C THR A 150 -72.36 -4.94 -2.94
N LEU A 151 -71.85 -4.12 -3.88
CA LEU A 151 -72.60 -3.04 -4.52
C LEU A 151 -73.75 -3.58 -5.40
N ASP A 152 -73.46 -4.57 -6.27
CA ASP A 152 -74.48 -5.19 -7.13
C ASP A 152 -75.58 -5.90 -6.31
N SER A 153 -75.21 -6.53 -5.19
CA SER A 153 -76.19 -7.18 -4.29
C SER A 153 -77.10 -6.16 -3.59
N SER A 154 -76.57 -4.98 -3.22
CA SER A 154 -77.37 -3.89 -2.64
C SER A 154 -78.34 -3.28 -3.65
N ASP A 155 -77.92 -3.14 -4.91
CA ASP A 155 -78.76 -2.61 -5.99
C ASP A 155 -79.85 -3.61 -6.42
N VAL A 156 -79.57 -4.91 -6.42
CA VAL A 156 -80.59 -5.95 -6.67
C VAL A 156 -81.64 -5.98 -5.56
N CYS A 157 -81.23 -5.95 -4.28
CA CYS A 157 -82.19 -5.86 -3.16
C CYS A 157 -83.07 -4.60 -3.25
N ASN A 158 -82.49 -3.44 -3.56
CA ASN A 158 -83.26 -2.18 -3.65
C ASN A 158 -84.23 -2.11 -4.85
N ASN A 159 -84.00 -2.90 -5.90
CA ASN A 159 -84.89 -2.98 -7.06
C ASN A 159 -86.02 -4.00 -6.88
N VAL A 160 -85.79 -5.08 -6.11
CA VAL A 160 -86.84 -6.05 -5.74
C VAL A 160 -87.89 -5.41 -4.82
N PHE A 161 -87.51 -4.44 -3.98
CA PHE A 161 -88.45 -3.73 -3.10
C PHE A 161 -89.42 -2.74 -3.79
N LYS A 162 -89.32 -2.51 -5.11
CA LYS A 162 -90.17 -1.52 -5.80
C LYS A 162 -91.31 -2.09 -6.63
N ASP A 163 -91.29 -3.38 -6.97
CA ASP A 163 -92.22 -3.92 -7.97
C ASP A 163 -93.35 -4.83 -7.44
N ASP A 164 -93.39 -5.21 -6.16
CA ASP A 164 -94.51 -6.00 -5.62
C ASP A 164 -95.37 -5.23 -4.62
N GLN A 165 -96.38 -4.52 -5.15
CA GLN A 165 -97.65 -4.35 -4.44
C GLN A 165 -98.62 -5.42 -4.95
N ASN A 166 -98.85 -6.44 -4.11
CA ASN A 166 -99.92 -7.45 -4.09
C ASN A 166 -99.48 -8.90 -4.41
N ALA A 167 -99.12 -9.68 -3.38
CA ALA A 167 -99.38 -11.13 -3.31
C ALA A 167 -99.31 -11.66 -1.86
N ASP A 168 -100.09 -12.72 -1.63
CA ASP A 168 -100.37 -13.56 -0.45
C ASP A 168 -99.52 -13.50 0.83
N ASP A 169 -100.22 -13.56 1.97
CA ASP A 169 -99.75 -13.68 3.37
C ASP A 169 -98.98 -15.00 3.70
N GLN A 170 -98.31 -15.63 2.72
CA GLN A 170 -97.58 -16.89 2.91
C GLN A 170 -96.14 -16.88 2.34
N GLU A 171 -95.74 -15.85 1.57
CA GLU A 171 -94.36 -15.66 1.07
C GLU A 171 -93.50 -14.75 1.97
N ASP A 172 -94.11 -14.03 2.93
CA ASP A 172 -93.39 -13.16 3.86
C ASP A 172 -92.54 -13.95 4.87
N GLU A 173 -92.98 -15.12 5.32
CA GLU A 173 -92.29 -15.88 6.38
C GLU A 173 -90.97 -16.52 5.89
N GLU A 174 -90.91 -16.96 4.62
CA GLU A 174 -89.71 -17.53 3.99
C GLU A 174 -88.66 -16.45 3.67
N MET A 175 -89.09 -15.26 3.25
CA MET A 175 -88.22 -14.10 3.04
C MET A 175 -87.62 -13.55 4.35
N PHE A 176 -88.37 -13.65 5.45
CA PHE A 176 -87.86 -13.28 6.78
C PHE A 176 -86.80 -14.28 7.29
N GLU A 177 -86.97 -15.59 7.07
CA GLU A 177 -85.96 -16.60 7.40
C GLU A 177 -84.67 -16.45 6.56
N ASP A 178 -84.81 -16.17 5.26
CA ASP A 178 -83.66 -15.92 4.37
C ASP A 178 -82.90 -14.65 4.75
N LEU A 179 -83.60 -13.58 5.15
CA LEU A 179 -82.97 -12.34 5.62
C LEU A 179 -82.21 -12.55 6.93
N GLU A 180 -82.74 -13.35 7.86
CA GLU A 180 -82.05 -13.71 9.10
C GLU A 180 -80.80 -14.56 8.83
N TYR A 181 -80.86 -15.47 7.86
CA TYR A 181 -79.71 -16.26 7.41
C TYR A 181 -78.62 -15.40 6.76
N VAL A 182 -78.99 -14.46 5.89
CA VAL A 182 -78.05 -13.50 5.28
C VAL A 182 -77.38 -12.61 6.33
N GLN A 183 -78.14 -12.12 7.31
CA GLN A 183 -77.60 -11.33 8.42
C GLN A 183 -76.63 -12.15 9.30
N SER A 184 -76.91 -13.45 9.49
CA SER A 184 -75.99 -14.36 10.19
C SER A 184 -74.69 -14.55 9.42
N LEU A 185 -74.76 -14.75 8.10
CA LEU A 185 -73.58 -14.88 7.25
C LEU A 185 -72.76 -13.58 7.19
N GLU A 186 -73.40 -12.43 7.13
CA GLU A 186 -72.72 -11.14 7.15
C GLU A 186 -71.97 -10.93 8.48
N LYS A 187 -72.54 -11.38 9.59
CA LYS A 187 -71.87 -11.36 10.89
C LYS A 187 -70.64 -12.28 10.93
N GLU A 188 -70.77 -13.53 10.48
CA GLU A 188 -69.65 -14.47 10.38
C GLU A 188 -68.54 -13.94 9.46
N PHE A 189 -68.93 -13.31 8.34
CA PHE A 189 -67.99 -12.70 7.42
C PHE A 189 -67.20 -11.54 8.07
N ASN A 190 -67.87 -10.67 8.81
CA ASN A 190 -67.21 -9.57 9.53
C ASN A 190 -66.28 -10.08 10.65
N GLU A 191 -66.64 -11.17 11.33
CA GLU A 191 -65.80 -11.84 12.31
C GLU A 191 -64.53 -12.41 11.66
N LEU A 192 -64.66 -13.15 10.54
CA LEU A 192 -63.51 -13.66 9.78
C LEU A 192 -62.58 -12.57 9.24
N GLN A 193 -63.15 -11.46 8.77
CA GLN A 193 -62.36 -10.31 8.30
C GLN A 193 -61.59 -9.65 9.46
N THR A 194 -62.16 -9.67 10.68
CA THR A 194 -61.48 -9.18 11.88
C THR A 194 -60.30 -10.10 12.22
N ASP A 195 -60.53 -11.41 12.24
CA ASP A 195 -59.50 -12.42 12.52
C ASP A 195 -58.36 -12.37 11.49
N GLU A 196 -58.66 -12.16 10.20
CA GLU A 196 -57.65 -12.01 9.14
C GLU A 196 -56.75 -10.78 9.39
N ASN A 197 -57.35 -9.65 9.77
CA ASN A 197 -56.60 -8.44 10.09
C ASN A 197 -55.75 -8.61 11.36
N GLU A 198 -56.27 -9.30 12.38
CA GLU A 198 -55.49 -9.62 13.59
C GLU A 198 -54.30 -10.52 13.25
N PHE A 199 -54.50 -11.57 12.45
CA PHE A 199 -53.44 -12.47 12.04
C PHE A 199 -52.37 -11.77 11.18
N SER A 200 -52.77 -10.88 10.28
CA SER A 200 -51.84 -10.06 9.49
C SER A 200 -50.99 -9.15 10.40
N ASN A 201 -51.60 -8.52 11.41
CA ASN A 201 -50.88 -7.67 12.35
C ASN A 201 -49.91 -8.47 13.24
N GLU A 202 -50.31 -9.66 13.69
CA GLU A 202 -49.42 -10.55 14.44
C GLU A 202 -48.24 -11.02 13.59
N TYR A 203 -48.48 -11.34 12.32
CA TYR A 203 -47.43 -11.73 11.38
C TYR A 203 -46.45 -10.57 11.12
N ASP A 204 -46.95 -9.36 10.90
CA ASP A 204 -46.10 -8.16 10.71
C ASP A 204 -45.26 -7.86 11.95
N LEU A 205 -45.83 -8.01 13.15
CA LEU A 205 -45.12 -7.83 14.42
C LEU A 205 -43.99 -8.86 14.59
N LEU A 206 -44.27 -10.13 14.28
CA LEU A 206 -43.29 -11.21 14.34
C LEU A 206 -42.17 -11.00 13.32
N LEU A 207 -42.51 -10.55 12.10
CA LEU A 207 -41.54 -10.25 11.06
C LEU A 207 -40.62 -9.09 11.48
N GLN A 208 -41.18 -8.04 12.09
CA GLN A 208 -40.41 -6.92 12.64
C GLN A 208 -39.47 -7.36 13.77
N GLU A 209 -39.91 -8.26 14.65
CA GLU A 209 -39.10 -8.83 15.73
C GLU A 209 -37.94 -9.69 15.18
N CYS A 210 -38.22 -10.55 14.18
CA CYS A 210 -37.20 -11.34 13.49
C CYS A 210 -36.16 -10.47 12.78
N LEU A 211 -36.58 -9.43 12.05
CA LEU A 211 -35.68 -8.48 11.39
C LEU A 211 -34.80 -7.75 12.42
N THR A 212 -35.39 -7.31 13.54
CA THR A 212 -34.66 -6.61 14.60
C THR A 212 -33.63 -7.53 15.27
N ASN A 213 -34.00 -8.78 15.55
CA ASN A 213 -33.07 -9.76 16.12
C ASN A 213 -31.93 -10.12 15.16
N ASN A 214 -32.21 -10.27 13.86
CA ASN A 214 -31.18 -10.51 12.85
C ASN A 214 -30.18 -9.35 12.75
N ILE A 215 -30.68 -8.10 12.71
CA ILE A 215 -29.85 -6.89 12.73
C ILE A 215 -29.01 -6.82 14.01
N MET A 216 -29.60 -7.14 15.16
CA MET A 216 -28.90 -7.15 16.44
C MET A 216 -27.81 -8.23 16.51
N CYS A 217 -28.06 -9.44 16.00
CA CYS A 217 -27.06 -10.49 15.88
C CYS A 217 -25.90 -10.10 14.95
N ALA A 218 -26.20 -9.47 13.81
CA ALA A 218 -25.18 -8.97 12.89
C ALA A 218 -24.32 -7.87 13.53
N ALA A 219 -24.95 -6.92 14.23
CA ALA A 219 -24.24 -5.87 14.96
C ALA A 219 -23.38 -6.43 16.11
N LEU A 220 -23.88 -7.41 16.87
CA LEU A 220 -23.11 -8.07 17.93
C LEU A 220 -21.91 -8.86 17.37
N SER A 221 -22.06 -9.52 16.23
CA SER A 221 -20.94 -10.21 15.56
C SER A 221 -19.86 -9.22 15.13
N TYR A 222 -20.25 -8.12 14.49
CA TYR A 222 -19.33 -7.06 14.06
C TYR A 222 -18.59 -6.40 15.25
N MET A 223 -19.28 -6.23 16.38
CA MET A 223 -18.66 -5.67 17.60
C MET A 223 -17.69 -6.65 18.27
N ALA A 224 -17.97 -7.96 18.23
CA ALA A 224 -17.04 -8.97 18.73
C ALA A 224 -15.74 -9.03 17.90
N ASP A 225 -15.84 -8.87 16.57
CA ASP A 225 -14.66 -8.78 15.69
C ASP A 225 -13.81 -7.53 16.02
N ILE A 226 -14.45 -6.41 16.36
CA ILE A 226 -13.75 -5.17 16.79
C ILE A 226 -12.94 -5.40 18.09
N ASP A 227 -13.46 -6.15 19.05
CA ASP A 227 -12.74 -6.46 20.29
C ASP A 227 -11.50 -7.31 20.03
N GLU A 228 -11.55 -8.27 19.10
CA GLU A 228 -10.38 -9.06 18.67
C GLU A 228 -9.31 -8.18 17.98
N TYR A 229 -9.73 -7.24 17.12
CA TYR A 229 -8.82 -6.26 16.53
C TYR A 229 -8.18 -5.35 17.59
N SER A 230 -8.92 -4.97 18.64
CA SER A 230 -8.42 -4.15 19.75
C SER A 230 -7.35 -4.88 20.56
N ASP A 231 -7.54 -6.16 20.84
CA ASP A 231 -6.58 -7.02 21.55
C ASP A 231 -5.27 -7.20 20.76
N ILE A 232 -5.37 -7.38 19.44
CA ILE A 232 -4.21 -7.46 18.56
C ILE A 232 -3.47 -6.12 18.54
N ALA A 233 -4.19 -5.01 18.36
CA ALA A 233 -3.60 -3.66 18.37
C ALA A 233 -2.85 -3.37 19.68
N CYS A 234 -3.39 -3.79 20.83
CA CYS A 234 -2.72 -3.64 22.13
C CYS A 234 -1.40 -4.43 22.19
N LYS A 235 -1.36 -5.66 21.69
CA LYS A 235 -0.12 -6.47 21.62
C LYS A 235 0.93 -5.82 20.74
N TYR A 236 0.54 -5.27 19.58
CA TYR A 236 1.46 -4.52 18.71
C TYR A 236 1.97 -3.25 19.39
N LEU A 237 1.11 -2.50 20.08
CA LEU A 237 1.50 -1.29 20.80
C LEU A 237 2.51 -1.58 21.91
N ASP A 238 2.33 -2.66 22.67
CA ASP A 238 3.27 -3.06 23.71
C ASP A 238 4.63 -3.48 23.13
N LYS A 239 4.62 -4.14 21.97
CA LYS A 239 5.84 -4.50 21.24
C LYS A 239 6.56 -3.27 20.69
N ILE A 240 5.84 -2.28 20.18
CA ILE A 240 6.41 -0.99 19.76
C ILE A 240 7.11 -0.30 20.93
N LYS A 241 6.46 -0.21 22.10
CA LYS A 241 7.07 0.36 23.33
C LYS A 241 8.31 -0.41 23.79
N GLU A 242 8.36 -1.72 23.56
CA GLU A 242 9.56 -2.52 23.83
C GLU A 242 10.71 -2.15 22.89
N TYR A 243 10.44 -2.01 21.59
CA TYR A 243 11.45 -1.58 20.62
C TYR A 243 11.98 -0.18 20.90
N GLU A 244 11.12 0.79 21.24
CA GLU A 244 11.55 2.14 21.64
C GLU A 244 12.48 2.12 22.85
N ARG A 245 12.21 1.26 23.84
CA ARG A 245 13.09 1.10 25.01
C ARG A 245 14.45 0.51 24.62
N LEU A 246 14.46 -0.50 23.75
CA LEU A 246 15.69 -1.14 23.28
C LEU A 246 16.54 -0.18 22.44
N GLU A 247 15.92 0.67 21.62
CA GLU A 247 16.60 1.68 20.82
C GLU A 247 17.34 2.70 21.70
N ILE A 248 16.68 3.17 22.76
CA ILE A 248 17.29 4.09 23.74
C ILE A 248 18.47 3.41 24.45
N GLU A 249 18.33 2.14 24.85
CA GLU A 249 19.39 1.41 25.54
C GLU A 249 20.60 1.16 24.62
N LEU A 250 20.35 0.75 23.37
CA LEU A 250 21.41 0.54 22.38
C LEU A 250 22.15 1.85 22.08
N SER A 251 21.43 2.96 21.95
CA SER A 251 22.01 4.28 21.74
C SER A 251 22.95 4.69 22.88
N LYS A 252 22.54 4.45 24.14
CA LYS A 252 23.39 4.71 25.31
C LYS A 252 24.65 3.83 25.32
N GLN A 253 24.53 2.55 24.95
CA GLN A 253 25.68 1.66 24.87
C GLN A 253 26.67 2.12 23.79
N ILE A 254 26.17 2.51 22.61
CA ILE A 254 27.02 3.05 21.53
C ILE A 254 27.75 4.31 22.02
N GLU A 255 27.05 5.23 22.69
CA GLU A 255 27.66 6.46 23.21
C GLU A 255 28.75 6.15 24.25
N ASN A 256 28.51 5.19 25.16
CA ASN A 256 29.48 4.77 26.17
C ASN A 256 30.72 4.13 25.53
N VAL A 257 30.53 3.18 24.60
CA VAL A 257 31.65 2.55 23.88
C VAL A 257 32.44 3.59 23.10
N SER A 258 31.76 4.52 22.42
CA SER A 258 32.42 5.62 21.71
C SER A 258 33.26 6.49 22.64
N LYS A 259 32.75 6.82 23.84
CA LYS A 259 33.50 7.58 24.86
C LYS A 259 34.72 6.81 25.36
N GLU A 260 34.58 5.51 25.63
CA GLU A 260 35.71 4.69 26.08
C GLU A 260 36.82 4.60 25.03
N VAL A 261 36.44 4.33 23.78
CA VAL A 261 37.38 4.29 22.64
C VAL A 261 38.08 5.64 22.47
N TYR A 262 37.33 6.74 22.54
CA TYR A 262 37.90 8.09 22.44
C TYR A 262 38.89 8.38 23.57
N ILE A 263 38.58 7.99 24.81
CA ILE A 263 39.48 8.15 25.96
C ILE A 263 40.76 7.32 25.80
N GLU A 264 40.65 6.06 25.36
CA GLU A 264 41.83 5.21 25.13
C GLU A 264 42.69 5.74 23.99
N LEU A 265 42.06 6.24 22.92
CA LEU A 265 42.76 6.87 21.80
C LEU A 265 43.54 8.11 22.28
N LEU A 266 42.92 9.00 23.04
CA LEU A 266 43.61 10.16 23.64
C LEU A 266 44.80 9.74 24.52
N ARG A 267 44.62 8.69 25.33
CA ARG A 267 45.69 8.14 26.18
C ARG A 267 46.85 7.58 25.33
N SER A 268 46.54 6.93 24.21
CA SER A 268 47.55 6.41 23.28
C SER A 268 48.33 7.54 22.59
N PHE A 269 47.64 8.62 22.18
CA PHE A 269 48.27 9.80 21.60
C PHE A 269 49.22 10.49 22.57
N ALA A 270 48.81 10.69 23.83
CA ALA A 270 49.68 11.27 24.85
C ALA A 270 50.97 10.44 25.07
N LYS A 271 50.87 9.09 25.02
CA LYS A 271 52.04 8.21 25.09
C LYS A 271 52.94 8.37 23.87
N LEU A 272 52.36 8.43 22.67
CA LEU A 272 53.10 8.58 21.42
C LEU A 272 53.81 9.93 21.36
N GLU A 273 53.14 11.01 21.76
CA GLU A 273 53.70 12.36 21.85
C GLU A 273 54.90 12.38 22.79
N LYS A 274 54.77 11.77 23.97
CA LYS A 274 55.89 11.65 24.92
C LYS A 274 57.08 10.90 24.32
N HIS A 275 56.84 9.78 23.62
CA HIS A 275 57.91 9.05 22.94
C HIS A 275 58.54 9.86 21.80
N SER A 276 57.73 10.57 21.01
CA SER A 276 58.19 11.44 19.93
C SER A 276 59.13 12.54 20.47
N ILE A 277 58.72 13.23 21.53
CA ILE A 277 59.55 14.26 22.19
C ILE A 277 60.84 13.64 22.71
N SER A 278 60.77 12.46 23.35
CA SER A 278 61.97 11.76 23.83
C SER A 278 62.94 11.44 22.70
N LEU A 279 62.44 10.93 21.57
CA LEU A 279 63.26 10.57 20.43
C LEU A 279 63.90 11.81 19.78
N GLU A 280 63.15 12.90 19.67
CA GLU A 280 63.63 14.19 19.18
C GLU A 280 64.78 14.72 20.04
N LEU A 281 64.64 14.66 21.36
CA LEU A 281 65.70 15.04 22.31
C LEU A 281 66.94 14.15 22.14
N THR A 282 66.77 12.84 22.05
CA THR A 282 67.90 11.91 21.83
C THR A 282 68.60 12.17 20.49
N LEU A 283 67.84 12.46 19.43
CA LEU A 283 68.39 12.81 18.13
C LEU A 283 69.21 14.10 18.20
N GLN A 284 68.72 15.13 18.89
CA GLN A 284 69.44 16.38 19.10
C GLN A 284 70.74 16.16 19.88
N GLU A 285 70.70 15.36 20.94
CA GLU A 285 71.90 14.97 21.70
C GLU A 285 72.93 14.24 20.83
N CYS A 286 72.49 13.30 20.00
CA CYS A 286 73.37 12.61 19.04
C CYS A 286 73.98 13.59 18.03
N GLN A 287 73.18 14.51 17.49
CA GLN A 287 73.66 15.53 16.55
C GLN A 287 74.70 16.47 17.18
N GLU A 288 74.46 16.91 18.42
CA GLU A 288 75.42 17.67 19.23
C GLU A 288 76.72 16.88 19.42
N HIS A 289 76.62 15.60 19.80
CA HIS A 289 77.78 14.72 19.96
C HIS A 289 78.59 14.59 18.68
N ILE A 290 77.94 14.34 17.53
CA ILE A 290 78.61 14.25 16.22
C ILE A 290 79.27 15.58 15.85
N LYS A 291 78.60 16.72 16.08
CA LYS A 291 79.18 18.05 15.83
C LYS A 291 80.42 18.33 16.69
N ASN A 292 80.45 17.80 17.91
CA ASN A 292 81.53 18.02 18.87
C ASN A 292 82.65 16.97 18.77
N ASP A 293 82.39 15.84 18.11
CA ASP A 293 83.39 14.78 17.90
C ASP A 293 84.41 15.17 16.82
N LYS A 294 85.62 15.50 17.28
CA LYS A 294 86.76 15.84 16.41
C LYS A 294 87.20 14.65 15.55
N VAL A 295 87.05 13.42 16.05
CA VAL A 295 87.44 12.20 15.31
C VAL A 295 86.50 11.99 14.13
N TRP A 296 85.19 12.20 14.33
CA TRP A 296 84.18 12.07 13.29
C TRP A 296 84.39 13.09 12.16
N LYS A 297 84.62 14.37 12.49
CA LYS A 297 84.95 15.40 11.47
C LYS A 297 86.21 15.07 10.65
N GLN A 298 87.21 14.45 11.28
CA GLN A 298 88.43 14.07 10.59
C GLN A 298 88.22 12.84 9.70
N GLN A 299 87.44 11.86 10.16
CA GLN A 299 87.03 10.68 9.38
C GLN A 299 86.12 11.04 8.20
N GLU A 300 85.15 11.93 8.39
CA GLU A 300 84.29 12.47 7.33
C GLU A 300 85.13 13.17 6.26
N SER A 301 86.07 14.02 6.67
CA SER A 301 87.00 14.71 5.75
C SER A 301 87.89 13.73 4.96
N THR A 302 88.38 12.66 5.60
CA THR A 302 89.14 11.61 4.91
C THR A 302 88.28 10.83 3.91
N LEU A 303 87.06 10.44 4.28
CA LEU A 303 86.14 9.71 3.40
C LEU A 303 85.71 10.56 2.20
N PHE A 304 85.40 11.84 2.40
CA PHE A 304 85.07 12.77 1.31
C PHE A 304 86.24 12.95 0.33
N ARG A 305 87.48 12.97 0.84
CA ARG A 305 88.67 13.04 -0.02
C ARG A 305 88.84 11.76 -0.86
N GLU A 306 88.71 10.59 -0.25
CA GLU A 306 88.80 9.30 -0.97
C GLU A 306 87.69 9.13 -2.02
N LEU A 307 86.46 9.53 -1.69
CA LEU A 307 85.33 9.53 -2.64
C LEU A 307 85.56 10.48 -3.81
N ARG A 308 86.12 11.68 -3.55
CA ARG A 308 86.46 12.65 -4.59
C ARG A 308 87.54 12.10 -5.51
N GLU A 309 88.57 11.46 -4.97
CA GLU A 309 89.63 10.82 -5.76
C GLU A 309 89.08 9.71 -6.66
N LYS A 310 88.23 8.83 -6.12
CA LYS A 310 87.56 7.79 -6.94
C LYS A 310 86.64 8.38 -8.01
N TYR A 311 85.96 9.49 -7.72
CA TYR A 311 85.16 10.19 -8.72
C TYR A 311 86.01 10.71 -9.88
N PHE A 312 87.18 11.29 -9.58
CA PHE A 312 88.11 11.74 -10.63
C PHE A 312 88.69 10.58 -11.44
N GLU A 313 89.03 9.44 -10.81
CA GLU A 313 89.46 8.24 -11.52
C GLU A 313 88.38 7.74 -12.50
N ILE A 314 87.11 7.74 -12.08
CA ILE A 314 85.99 7.36 -12.95
C ILE A 314 85.83 8.33 -14.12
N GLN A 315 85.98 9.64 -13.90
CA GLN A 315 85.90 10.63 -15.00
C GLN A 315 87.07 10.50 -15.97
N ASP A 316 88.28 10.23 -15.47
CA ASP A 316 89.45 10.02 -16.31
C ASP A 316 89.29 8.75 -17.17
N LEU A 317 88.87 7.64 -16.57
CA LEU A 317 88.55 6.42 -17.31
C LEU A 317 87.46 6.63 -18.36
N LYS A 318 86.45 7.45 -18.06
CA LYS A 318 85.39 7.81 -18.99
C LYS A 318 85.94 8.63 -20.17
N ALA A 319 86.83 9.58 -19.92
CA ALA A 319 87.48 10.36 -20.97
C ALA A 319 88.37 9.48 -21.86
N GLN A 320 89.15 8.57 -21.26
CA GLN A 320 89.98 7.61 -21.99
C GLN A 320 89.14 6.68 -22.89
N LEU A 321 87.96 6.25 -22.43
CA LEU A 321 87.04 5.47 -23.25
C LEU A 321 86.47 6.29 -24.42
N GLN A 322 86.09 7.54 -24.17
CA GLN A 322 85.60 8.43 -25.22
C GLN A 322 86.67 8.71 -26.29
N ASP A 323 87.93 8.94 -25.90
CA ASP A 323 89.04 9.15 -26.84
C ASP A 323 89.34 7.89 -27.67
N ARG A 324 89.21 6.69 -27.08
CA ARG A 324 89.37 5.43 -27.80
C ARG A 324 88.22 5.15 -28.77
N ASP A 325 86.99 5.48 -28.41
CA ASP A 325 85.85 5.35 -29.31
C ASP A 325 85.94 6.33 -30.50
N ILE A 326 86.53 7.51 -30.31
CA ILE A 326 86.82 8.47 -31.39
C ILE A 326 87.93 7.96 -32.32
N ALA A 327 88.92 7.23 -31.81
CA ALA A 327 90.02 6.67 -32.62
C ALA A 327 89.62 5.43 -33.47
N ILE A 328 88.43 4.87 -33.25
CA ILE A 328 87.90 3.70 -33.96
C ILE A 328 86.93 4.10 -35.10
N CYS A 329 86.48 5.35 -35.15
CA CYS A 329 85.78 5.93 -36.31
C CYS A 329 86.77 6.52 -37.32
#